data_AF-A0A256Z9E5-F1
#
_entry.id   AF-A0A256Z9E5-F1
#
_cell.length_a   1.000
_cell.length_b   1.000
_cell.length_c   1.000
_cell.angle_alpha   90.00
_cell.angle_beta   90.00
_cell.angle_gamma   90.00
#
_symmetry.space_group_name_H-M   'P 1'
#
loop_
_entity.id
_entity.type
_entity.pdbx_description
1 polymer ?
#
loop_
_entity_poly.entity_id
_entity_poly.type
_entity_poly.pdbx_seq_one_letter_code
_entity_poly.pdbx_strand_id
1 'polypeptide(L)'
;MFALIITNNGGDHLKTTSTVKKPRGEKKKIRVVSTGAKKLDEVLSGGFPLKSNILVHGPPFVGKEIFLNQFVAEGLKWGVPAIVVLTRYTTTNARRNLVRFFPKL
;
A
#
# COMPACT_ATOMS: atom_id res chain seq x y z
N MET A 1 -10.92 -2.19 -16.04
CA MET A 1 -10.83 -2.83 -14.71
C MET A 1 -9.35 -2.87 -14.34
N PHE A 2 -8.95 -2.26 -13.22
CA PHE A 2 -7.56 -2.28 -12.75
C PHE A 2 -7.58 -2.86 -11.34
N ALA A 3 -6.95 -4.01 -11.15
CA ALA A 3 -6.71 -4.58 -9.83
C ALA A 3 -5.22 -4.43 -9.56
N LEU A 4 -4.85 -3.57 -8.61
CA LEU A 4 -3.49 -3.56 -8.08
C LEU A 4 -3.52 -4.28 -6.74
N ILE A 5 -2.84 -5.41 -6.67
CA ILE A 5 -2.63 -6.14 -5.43
C ILE A 5 -1.30 -5.65 -4.87
N ILE A 6 -1.35 -4.75 -3.88
CA ILE A 6 -0.17 -4.45 -3.07
C ILE A 6 -0.20 -5.42 -1.90
N THR A 7 0.59 -6.49 -2.01
CA THR A 7 0.83 -7.37 -0.88
C THR A 7 1.81 -6.69 0.06
N ASN A 8 1.32 -6.16 1.18
CA ASN A 8 2.18 -5.87 2.33
C ASN A 8 2.43 -7.18 3.09
N ASN A 9 3.13 -8.09 2.43
CA ASN A 9 3.89 -9.12 3.12
C ASN A 9 5.24 -8.47 3.41
N GLY A 10 5.29 -7.64 4.47
CA GLY A 10 6.56 -7.29 5.06
C GLY A 10 7.34 -8.59 5.23
N GLY A 11 8.51 -8.66 4.58
CA GLY A 11 9.45 -9.73 4.83
C GLY A 11 9.64 -9.87 6.34
N ASP A 12 9.89 -11.10 6.77
CA ASP A 12 9.99 -11.61 8.15
C ASP A 12 11.05 -10.93 9.06
N HIS A 13 11.25 -9.61 8.95
CA HIS A 13 12.11 -8.81 9.82
C HIS A 13 11.37 -8.05 10.92
N LEU A 14 10.04 -8.21 11.04
CA LEU A 14 9.37 -7.99 12.32
C LEU A 14 9.58 -9.25 13.16
N LYS A 15 10.65 -9.26 13.97
CA LYS A 15 11.00 -10.30 14.94
C LYS A 15 9.79 -11.14 15.33
N THR A 16 9.78 -12.40 14.88
CA THR A 16 8.94 -13.47 15.39
C THR A 16 9.34 -13.73 16.84
N THR A 17 9.02 -12.79 17.72
CA THR A 17 9.01 -13.05 19.15
C THR A 17 7.67 -13.71 19.43
N SER A 18 7.80 -15.01 19.69
CA SER A 18 6.87 -15.86 20.40
C SER A 18 5.78 -16.54 19.56
N THR A 19 6.10 -17.76 19.15
CA THR A 19 5.15 -18.87 19.04
C THR A 19 4.45 -19.07 20.40
N VAL A 20 3.48 -18.24 20.74
CA VAL A 20 2.56 -18.46 21.86
C VAL A 20 1.19 -18.71 21.27
N LYS A 21 0.73 -19.94 21.41
CA LYS A 21 -0.64 -20.40 21.20
C LYS A 21 -1.55 -19.48 22.02
N LYS A 22 -2.16 -18.45 21.42
CA LYS A 22 -2.93 -17.43 22.16
C LYS A 22 -4.44 -17.76 22.23
N PRO A 23 -5.08 -17.54 23.39
CA PRO A 23 -6.45 -17.94 23.67
C PRO A 23 -7.46 -17.09 22.88
N ARG A 24 -8.61 -17.70 22.56
CA ARG A 24 -9.77 -17.06 21.93
C ARG A 24 -10.27 -15.93 22.84
N GLY A 25 -10.03 -14.66 22.52
CA GLY A 25 -10.65 -13.53 23.25
C GLY A 25 -10.01 -12.15 23.15
N GLU A 26 -8.74 -11.99 22.76
CA GLU A 26 -8.14 -10.65 22.67
C GLU A 26 -8.51 -9.94 21.35
N LYS A 27 -9.16 -8.77 21.45
CA LYS A 27 -9.38 -7.87 20.31
C LYS A 27 -8.02 -7.41 19.77
N LYS A 28 -7.56 -8.04 18.69
CA LYS A 28 -6.31 -7.70 18.01
C LYS A 28 -6.42 -6.27 17.49
N LYS A 29 -5.63 -5.35 18.04
CA LYS A 29 -5.58 -3.95 17.60
C LYS A 29 -5.21 -3.92 16.11
N ILE A 30 -6.12 -3.50 15.25
CA ILE A 30 -5.91 -3.43 13.81
C ILE A 30 -4.86 -2.33 13.57
N ARG A 31 -3.71 -2.72 13.03
CA ARG A 31 -2.68 -1.76 12.63
C ARG A 31 -3.07 -1.21 11.27
N VAL A 32 -3.02 0.11 11.10
CA VAL A 32 -3.31 0.79 9.84
C VAL A 32 -2.05 1.40 9.24
N VAL A 33 -2.03 1.56 7.93
CA VAL A 33 -0.98 2.25 7.16
C VAL A 33 -1.61 3.40 6.39
N SER A 34 -0.91 4.53 6.35
CA SER A 34 -1.36 5.69 5.58
C SER A 34 -1.50 5.32 4.10
N THR A 35 -2.53 5.86 3.47
CA THR A 35 -2.74 5.78 2.02
C THR A 35 -1.81 6.71 1.24
N GLY A 36 -1.08 7.59 1.94
CA GLY A 36 -0.33 8.71 1.37
C GLY A 36 -1.21 9.93 1.09
N ALA A 37 -2.54 9.82 1.17
CA ALA A 37 -3.48 10.92 0.96
C ALA A 37 -4.17 11.29 2.28
N LYS A 38 -3.77 12.41 2.89
CA LYS A 38 -4.25 12.85 4.22
C LYS A 38 -5.77 12.84 4.36
N LYS A 39 -6.50 13.43 3.41
CA LYS A 39 -7.97 13.48 3.43
C LYS A 39 -8.62 12.09 3.35
N LEU A 40 -8.00 11.16 2.61
CA LEU A 40 -8.49 9.80 2.53
C LEU A 40 -8.20 9.03 3.82
N ASP A 41 -7.04 9.26 4.44
CA ASP A 41 -6.72 8.70 5.75
C ASP A 41 -7.72 9.16 6.81
N GLU A 42 -8.13 10.43 6.80
CA GLU A 42 -9.17 10.96 7.70
C GLU A 42 -10.50 10.21 7.54
N VAL A 43 -10.94 9.98 6.29
CA VAL A 43 -12.16 9.21 5.99
C VAL A 43 -12.02 7.74 6.41
N LEU A 44 -10.83 7.16 6.26
CA LEU A 44 -10.52 5.77 6.60
C LEU A 44 -10.08 5.58 8.06
N SER A 45 -10.19 6.59 8.92
CA SER A 45 -9.75 6.52 10.33
C SER A 45 -8.26 6.14 10.51
N GLY A 46 -7.40 6.68 9.64
CA GLY A 46 -5.94 6.52 9.68
C GLY A 46 -5.34 5.75 8.50
N GLY A 47 -6.16 5.18 7.61
CA GLY A 47 -5.73 4.56 6.35
C GLY A 47 -6.12 3.10 6.22
N PHE A 48 -5.35 2.32 5.46
CA PHE A 48 -5.69 0.92 5.17
C PHE A 48 -5.24 -0.04 6.28
N PRO A 49 -6.02 -1.08 6.61
CA PRO A 49 -5.58 -2.14 7.49
C PRO A 49 -4.33 -2.86 6.94
N LEU A 50 -3.35 -3.12 7.80
CA LEU A 50 -2.20 -3.97 7.46
C LEU A 50 -2.66 -5.37 7.10
N LYS A 51 -1.96 -6.00 6.14
CA LYS A 51 -2.25 -7.34 5.62
C LYS A 51 -3.67 -7.46 5.01
N SER A 52 -4.17 -6.38 4.41
CA SER A 52 -5.43 -6.38 3.66
C SER A 52 -5.20 -6.30 2.16
N ASN A 53 -6.17 -6.79 1.40
CA ASN A 53 -6.22 -6.62 -0.05
C ASN A 53 -7.10 -5.41 -0.35
N ILE A 54 -6.58 -4.48 -1.17
CA ILE A 54 -7.27 -3.23 -1.52
C ILE A 54 -7.62 -3.28 -3.01
N LEU A 55 -8.88 -3.01 -3.35
CA LEU A 55 -9.34 -2.91 -4.74
C LEU A 55 -9.70 -1.46 -5.06
N VAL A 56 -9.09 -0.92 -6.12
CA VAL A 56 -9.36 0.45 -6.60
C VAL A 56 -10.18 0.39 -7.89
N HIS A 57 -11.49 0.66 -7.78
CA HIS A 57 -12.42 0.66 -8.91
C HIS A 57 -12.89 2.08 -9.30
N GLY A 58 -13.42 2.25 -10.52
CA GLY A 58 -13.86 3.54 -11.06
C GLY A 58 -13.75 3.66 -12.59
N PRO A 59 -14.32 4.71 -13.19
CA PRO A 59 -14.18 5.05 -14.62
C PRO A 59 -12.72 5.32 -15.04
N PRO A 60 -12.40 5.36 -16.35
CA PRO A 60 -11.10 5.86 -16.80
C PRO A 60 -10.91 7.35 -16.42
N PHE A 61 -9.65 7.78 -16.29
CA PHE A 61 -9.25 9.17 -16.02
C PHE A 61 -9.64 9.76 -14.64
N VAL A 62 -10.13 8.95 -13.70
CA VAL A 62 -10.44 9.42 -12.32
C VAL A 62 -9.22 9.48 -11.38
N GLY A 63 -8.01 9.29 -11.90
CA GLY A 63 -6.77 9.40 -11.11
C GLY A 63 -6.38 8.14 -10.33
N LYS A 64 -6.82 6.94 -10.75
CA LYS A 64 -6.43 5.68 -10.10
C LYS A 64 -4.92 5.46 -10.12
N GLU A 65 -4.30 5.68 -11.27
CA GLU A 65 -2.85 5.57 -11.42
C GLU A 65 -2.10 6.54 -10.50
N ILE A 66 -2.63 7.76 -10.36
CA ILE A 66 -2.08 8.78 -9.45
C ILE A 66 -2.16 8.28 -8.01
N PHE A 67 -3.32 7.79 -7.61
CA PHE A 67 -3.52 7.20 -6.28
C PHE A 67 -2.57 6.03 -5.99
N LEU A 68 -2.39 5.12 -6.97
CA LEU A 68 -1.50 3.97 -6.84
C LEU A 68 -0.04 4.40 -6.69
N ASN A 69 0.42 5.35 -7.50
CA ASN A 69 1.78 5.88 -7.40
C ASN A 69 2.02 6.55 -6.05
N GLN A 70 1.04 7.31 -5.55
CA GLN A 70 1.14 7.97 -4.25
C GLN A 70 1.21 6.95 -3.10
N PHE A 71 0.40 5.90 -3.13
CA PHE A 71 0.42 4.87 -2.11
C PHE A 71 1.71 4.04 -2.14
N VAL A 72 2.21 3.67 -3.33
CA VAL A 72 3.52 3.01 -3.48
C VAL A 72 4.65 3.91 -2.98
N ALA A 73 4.66 5.19 -3.38
CA ALA A 73 5.64 6.15 -2.91
C ALA A 73 5.63 6.31 -1.40
N GLU A 74 4.45 6.33 -0.78
CA GLU A 74 4.32 6.36 0.66
C GLU A 74 4.95 5.11 1.30
N GLY A 75 4.59 3.91 0.83
CA GLY A 75 5.21 2.67 1.30
C GLY A 75 6.74 2.67 1.20
N LEU A 76 7.29 3.17 0.08
CA LEU A 76 8.73 3.30 -0.12
C LEU A 76 9.39 4.28 0.85
N LYS A 77 8.74 5.41 1.20
CA LYS A 77 9.25 6.33 2.24
C LYS A 77 9.35 5.66 3.61
N TRP A 78 8.44 4.74 3.91
CA TRP A 78 8.46 3.92 5.14
C TRP A 78 9.43 2.73 5.05
N GLY A 79 10.19 2.59 3.96
CA GLY A 79 11.13 1.49 3.76
C GLY A 79 10.47 0.15 3.44
N VAL A 80 9.20 0.15 3.04
CA VAL A 80 8.46 -1.06 2.68
C VAL A 80 8.71 -1.36 1.20
N PRO A 81 9.27 -2.54 0.86
CA PRO A 81 9.44 -2.92 -0.53
C PRO A 81 8.08 -3.13 -1.20
N ALA A 82 7.94 -2.71 -2.46
CA ALA A 82 6.71 -2.80 -3.21
C ALA A 82 6.96 -3.46 -4.58
N ILE A 83 6.04 -4.33 -4.99
CA ILE A 83 5.99 -4.90 -6.34
C ILE A 83 4.82 -4.26 -7.07
N VAL A 84 5.09 -3.70 -8.24
CA VAL A 84 4.07 -3.11 -9.11
C VAL A 84 3.99 -3.92 -10.39
N VAL A 85 2.85 -4.56 -10.62
CA VAL A 85 2.56 -5.29 -11.85
C VAL A 85 1.78 -4.37 -12.78
N LEU A 86 2.30 -4.18 -14.00
CA LEU A 86 1.77 -3.23 -14.97
C LEU A 86 1.24 -3.97 -16.20
N THR A 87 0.10 -3.52 -16.72
CA THR A 87 -0.50 -4.07 -17.94
C THR A 87 -0.57 -3.07 -19.09
N ARG A 88 -0.32 -1.77 -18.81
CA ARG A 88 -0.60 -0.68 -19.77
C ARG A 88 0.60 0.15 -20.21
N TYR A 89 1.68 0.17 -19.43
CA TYR A 89 2.84 1.00 -19.72
C TYR A 89 4.11 0.22 -19.44
N THR A 90 5.19 0.69 -20.05
CA THR A 90 6.53 0.20 -19.78
C THR A 90 6.98 0.58 -18.36
N THR A 91 7.94 -0.17 -17.86
CA THR A 91 8.60 0.10 -16.57
C THR A 91 9.22 1.51 -16.52
N THR A 92 9.78 2.00 -17.64
CA THR A 92 10.32 3.35 -17.76
C THR A 92 9.25 4.42 -17.49
N ASN A 93 8.05 4.25 -18.03
CA ASN A 93 6.97 5.22 -17.83
C ASN A 93 6.44 5.17 -16.38
N ALA A 94 6.33 3.97 -15.80
CA ALA A 94 5.96 3.84 -14.39
C ALA A 94 6.99 4.50 -13.46
N ARG A 95 8.29 4.27 -13.70
CA ARG A 95 9.37 4.94 -12.94
C ARG A 95 9.25 6.46 -13.04
N ARG A 96 9.08 7.01 -14.25
CA ARG A 96 8.95 8.45 -14.47
C ARG A 96 7.76 9.05 -13.70
N ASN A 97 6.64 8.33 -13.65
CA ASN A 97 5.46 8.77 -12.89
C ASN A 97 5.71 8.70 -11.38
N LEU A 98 6.37 7.65 -10.90
CA LEU A 98 6.64 7.43 -9.48
C LEU A 98 7.67 8.40 -8.91
N VAL A 99 8.69 8.80 -9.70
CA VAL A 99 9.71 9.81 -9.31
C VAL A 99 9.06 11.13 -8.87
N ARG A 100 7.89 11.49 -9.42
CA ARG A 100 7.14 12.70 -9.01
C ARG A 100 6.66 12.65 -7.57
N PHE A 101 6.43 11.45 -7.03
CA PHE A 101 5.96 11.21 -5.67
C PHE A 101 7.08 10.76 -4.73
N PHE A 102 8.12 10.13 -5.29
CA PHE A 102 9.31 9.65 -4.57
C PHE A 102 10.60 10.00 -5.35
N PRO A 103 11.19 11.18 -5.13
CA PRO A 103 12.35 11.66 -5.91
C PRO A 103 13.63 10.84 -5.75
N LYS A 104 13.70 9.94 -4.76
CA LYS A 104 14.89 9.15 -4.42
C LYS A 104 14.98 7.82 -5.21
N LEU A 105 14.22 7.67 -6.30
CA LEU A 105 14.04 6.42 -7.05
C LEU A 105 14.99 6.22 -8.24
#